data_AF-A0A0M9XPV9-F1
#
_entry.id   AF-A0A0M9XPV9-F1
#
_cell.length_a   1.000
_cell.length_b   1.000
_cell.length_c   1.000
_cell.angle_alpha   90.00
_cell.angle_beta   90.00
_cell.angle_gamma   90.00
#
_symmetry.space_group_name_H-M   'P 1'
#
loop_
_entity.id
_entity.type
_entity.pdbx_description
1 polymer ?
#
loop_
_entity_poly.entity_id
_entity_poly.type
_entity_poly.pdbx_seq_one_letter_code
_entity_poly.pdbx_strand_id
1 'polypeptide(L)'
;MLEAEVLRARLTGYTEDYDNDLITREQMLAGTARTRERLVAVEARMAPPPRSVLTSVPLGTPDVGAAWESYDVSRKAEIVAALMTVTILPGRRGRPAGSWRAGESYFDPGRVQIEWLVPDH
;
A
#
# COMPACT_ATOMS: atom_id res chain seq x y z
N MET A 1 -6.82 -4.02 22.79
CA MET A 1 -6.31 -5.41 22.63
C MET A 1 -7.37 -6.45 22.99
N LEU A 2 -8.16 -6.23 24.06
CA LEU A 2 -9.19 -7.16 24.54
C LEU A 2 -10.24 -7.63 23.50
N GLU A 3 -10.69 -6.78 22.57
CA GLU A 3 -11.75 -7.17 21.61
C GLU A 3 -11.30 -8.29 20.65
N ALA A 4 -10.08 -8.25 20.13
CA ALA A 4 -9.57 -9.27 19.22
C ALA A 4 -9.43 -10.63 19.93
N GLU A 5 -8.99 -10.63 21.18
CA GLU A 5 -8.88 -11.84 22.01
C GLU A 5 -10.26 -12.46 22.28
N VAL A 6 -11.26 -11.64 22.61
CA VAL A 6 -12.64 -12.10 22.80
C VAL A 6 -13.20 -12.72 21.53
N LEU A 7 -12.94 -12.14 20.35
CA LEU A 7 -13.39 -12.68 19.07
C LEU A 7 -12.70 -14.01 18.74
N ARG A 8 -11.40 -14.17 19.05
CA ARG A 8 -10.69 -15.44 18.89
C ARG A 8 -11.23 -16.51 19.83
N ALA A 9 -11.49 -16.17 21.09
CA ALA A 9 -12.12 -17.09 22.04
C ALA A 9 -13.51 -17.52 21.57
N ARG A 10 -14.31 -16.61 21.02
CA ARG A 10 -15.62 -16.95 20.43
C ARG A 10 -15.51 -17.92 19.24
N LEU A 11 -14.48 -17.81 18.41
CA LEU A 11 -14.24 -18.76 17.32
C LEU A 11 -13.98 -20.17 17.85
N THR A 12 -13.24 -20.30 18.96
CA THR A 12 -13.05 -21.59 19.66
C THR A 12 -14.38 -22.11 20.21
N GLY A 13 -15.18 -21.24 20.83
CA GLY A 13 -16.48 -21.60 21.38
C GLY A 13 -17.46 -22.18 20.35
N TYR A 14 -17.43 -21.74 19.09
CA TYR A 14 -18.28 -22.34 18.04
C TYR A 14 -17.94 -23.80 17.75
N THR A 15 -16.69 -24.21 17.89
CA THR A 15 -16.31 -25.62 17.76
C THR A 15 -16.86 -26.42 18.92
N GLU A 16 -16.69 -25.93 20.15
CA GLU A 16 -17.23 -26.59 21.35
C GLU A 16 -18.77 -26.68 21.30
N ASP A 17 -19.46 -25.63 20.90
CA ASP A 17 -20.92 -25.62 20.77
C ASP A 17 -21.41 -26.61 19.71
N TYR A 18 -20.66 -26.77 18.62
CA TYR A 18 -20.98 -27.75 17.57
C TYR A 18 -20.72 -29.19 18.03
N ASP A 19 -19.60 -29.44 18.71
CA ASP A 19 -19.24 -30.75 19.24
C ASP A 19 -20.21 -31.23 20.33
N ASN A 20 -20.86 -30.30 21.03
CA ASN A 20 -21.91 -30.57 22.02
C ASN A 20 -23.34 -30.54 21.44
N ASP A 21 -23.49 -30.53 20.11
CA ASP A 21 -24.78 -30.50 19.40
C ASP A 21 -25.70 -29.31 19.79
N LEU A 22 -25.12 -28.22 20.33
CA LEU A 22 -25.87 -27.02 20.74
C LEU A 22 -26.22 -26.12 19.55
N ILE A 23 -25.44 -26.21 18.47
CA ILE A 23 -25.64 -25.48 17.22
C ILE A 23 -25.51 -26.40 16.02
N THR A 24 -26.19 -26.06 14.93
CA THR A 24 -26.05 -26.78 13.66
C THR A 24 -24.78 -26.36 12.92
N ARG A 25 -24.37 -27.18 11.94
CA ARG A 25 -23.24 -26.86 11.06
C ARG A 25 -23.43 -25.53 10.33
N GLU A 26 -24.66 -25.23 9.90
CA GLU A 26 -24.98 -23.98 9.20
C GLU A 26 -24.80 -22.77 10.12
N GLN A 27 -25.26 -22.87 11.37
CA GLN A 27 -25.07 -21.84 12.39
C GLN A 27 -23.59 -21.64 12.71
N MET A 28 -22.81 -22.72 12.85
CA MET A 28 -21.36 -22.67 13.06
C MET A 28 -20.65 -21.91 11.92
N LEU A 29 -20.96 -22.24 10.67
CA LEU A 29 -20.35 -21.60 9.50
C LEU A 29 -20.70 -20.11 9.42
N ALA A 30 -21.98 -19.77 9.60
CA ALA A 30 -22.44 -18.39 9.56
C ALA A 30 -21.83 -17.55 10.72
N GLY A 31 -21.77 -18.11 11.92
CA GLY A 31 -21.15 -17.47 13.09
C GLY A 31 -19.64 -17.26 12.90
N THR A 32 -18.96 -18.27 12.38
CA THR A 32 -17.52 -18.23 12.08
C THR A 32 -17.21 -17.15 11.04
N ALA A 33 -17.96 -17.10 9.93
CA ALA A 33 -17.75 -16.11 8.87
C ALA A 33 -17.86 -14.67 9.41
N ARG A 34 -18.96 -14.37 10.13
CA ARG A 34 -19.21 -13.04 10.71
C ARG A 34 -18.15 -12.64 11.74
N THR A 35 -17.72 -13.60 12.57
CA THR A 35 -16.73 -13.34 13.62
C THR A 35 -15.34 -13.10 13.02
N ARG A 36 -14.97 -13.83 11.96
CA ARG A 36 -13.72 -13.59 11.21
C ARG A 36 -13.72 -12.23 10.51
N GLU A 37 -14.81 -11.86 9.86
CA GLU A 37 -14.95 -10.54 9.24
C GLU A 37 -14.74 -9.41 10.27
N ARG A 38 -15.36 -9.54 11.44
CA ARG A 38 -15.18 -8.58 12.53
C ARG A 38 -13.74 -8.59 13.07
N LEU A 39 -13.11 -9.76 13.17
CA LEU A 39 -11.72 -9.87 13.60
C LEU A 39 -10.79 -9.14 12.65
N VAL A 40 -10.95 -9.32 11.34
CA VAL A 40 -10.19 -8.60 10.31
C VAL A 40 -10.38 -7.09 10.46
N ALA A 41 -11.61 -6.61 10.66
CA ALA A 41 -11.88 -5.20 10.86
C ALA A 41 -11.23 -4.63 12.15
N VAL A 42 -11.24 -5.38 13.24
CA VAL A 42 -10.59 -5.00 14.50
C VAL A 42 -9.07 -4.98 14.34
N GLU A 43 -8.50 -6.00 13.70
CA GLU A 43 -7.06 -6.11 13.44
C GLU A 43 -6.58 -4.99 12.51
N ALA A 44 -7.35 -4.64 11.47
CA ALA A 44 -7.04 -3.51 10.60
C ALA A 44 -7.02 -2.16 11.36
N ARG A 45 -7.90 -1.96 12.34
CA ARG A 45 -7.87 -0.77 13.21
C ARG A 45 -6.71 -0.77 14.21
N MET A 46 -6.20 -1.94 14.55
CA MET A 46 -5.07 -2.11 15.48
C MET A 46 -3.72 -2.13 14.78
N ALA A 47 -3.69 -2.43 13.48
CA ALA A 47 -2.48 -2.37 12.69
C ALA A 47 -1.92 -0.94 12.79
N PRO A 48 -0.64 -0.77 13.17
CA PRO A 48 -0.04 0.54 13.08
C PRO A 48 -0.16 1.00 11.61
N PRO A 49 -0.41 2.30 11.37
CA PRO A 49 -0.39 2.81 10.00
C PRO A 49 0.94 2.38 9.36
N PRO A 50 0.93 1.98 8.07
CA PRO A 50 2.17 1.64 7.39
C PRO A 50 3.14 2.81 7.58
N ARG A 51 4.32 2.55 8.17
CA ARG A 51 5.33 3.61 8.35
C ARG A 51 5.59 4.20 6.98
N SER A 52 5.36 5.51 6.85
CA SER A 52 5.62 6.21 5.60
C SER A 52 7.07 5.93 5.19
N VAL A 53 7.29 5.51 3.94
CA VAL A 53 8.64 5.29 3.39
C VAL A 53 9.52 6.54 3.54
N LEU A 54 8.92 7.72 3.71
CA LEU A 54 9.60 8.98 3.98
C LEU A 54 10.27 9.04 5.36
N THR A 55 9.81 8.27 6.35
CA THR A 55 10.41 8.29 7.71
C THR A 55 11.83 7.76 7.76
N SER A 56 12.28 7.00 6.75
CA SER A 56 13.67 6.55 6.67
C SER A 56 14.55 7.45 5.79
N VAL A 57 13.97 8.49 5.17
CA VAL A 57 14.71 9.44 4.33
C VAL A 57 15.20 10.56 5.24
N PRO A 58 16.47 10.98 5.17
CA PRO A 58 17.01 12.05 6.01
C PRO A 58 16.54 13.43 5.52
N LEU A 59 15.23 13.65 5.52
CA LEU A 59 14.59 14.89 5.07
C LEU A 59 15.05 16.08 5.92
N GLY A 60 15.24 17.24 5.28
CA GLY A 60 15.71 18.46 5.93
C GLY A 60 17.19 18.48 6.31
N THR A 61 17.94 17.43 5.95
CA THR A 61 19.41 17.40 6.13
C THR A 61 20.12 17.72 4.81
N PRO A 62 21.38 18.21 4.85
CA PRO A 62 22.20 18.38 3.66
C PRO A 62 22.48 17.07 2.91
N ASP A 63 22.42 15.93 3.60
CA ASP A 63 22.82 14.62 3.08
C ASP A 63 21.73 13.93 2.25
N VAL A 64 20.52 14.51 2.14
CA VAL A 64 19.39 13.91 1.42
C VAL A 64 19.72 13.58 -0.04
N GLY A 65 20.53 14.40 -0.71
CA GLY A 65 20.97 14.16 -2.08
C GLY A 65 21.89 12.94 -2.19
N ALA A 66 22.86 12.82 -1.28
CA ALA A 66 23.77 11.68 -1.24
C ALA A 66 23.01 10.37 -0.90
N ALA A 67 22.06 10.44 0.02
CA ALA A 67 21.19 9.33 0.36
C ALA A 67 20.32 8.91 -0.83
N TRP A 68 19.72 9.86 -1.54
CA TRP A 68 18.93 9.59 -2.74
C TRP A 68 19.75 8.86 -3.80
N GLU A 69 20.97 9.30 -4.09
CA GLU A 69 21.80 8.64 -5.10
C GLU A 69 22.16 7.21 -4.72
N SER A 70 22.33 6.92 -3.42
CA SER A 70 22.62 5.57 -2.92
C SER A 70 21.44 4.59 -3.00
N TYR A 71 20.21 5.08 -3.15
CA TYR A 71 19.02 4.23 -3.20
C TYR A 71 18.90 3.50 -4.54
N ASP A 72 18.49 2.24 -4.46
CA ASP A 72 18.09 1.49 -5.65
C ASP A 72 16.80 2.04 -6.27
N VAL A 73 16.51 1.59 -7.49
CA VAL A 73 15.34 2.05 -8.26
C VAL A 73 14.02 1.71 -7.56
N SER A 74 13.94 0.57 -6.88
CA SER A 74 12.72 0.16 -6.16
C SER A 74 12.44 1.16 -5.03
N ARG A 75 13.47 1.52 -4.27
CA ARG A 75 13.37 2.46 -3.17
C ARG A 75 13.02 3.87 -3.65
N LYS A 76 13.63 4.31 -4.76
CA LYS A 76 13.29 5.58 -5.41
C LYS A 76 11.83 5.59 -5.87
N ALA A 77 11.35 4.49 -6.45
CA ALA A 77 9.97 4.35 -6.90
C ALA A 77 8.97 4.40 -5.73
N GLU A 78 9.26 3.74 -4.61
CA GLU A 78 8.44 3.81 -3.40
C GLU A 78 8.33 5.24 -2.86
N ILE A 79 9.45 5.96 -2.78
CA ILE A 79 9.47 7.36 -2.31
C ILE A 79 8.68 8.26 -3.25
N VAL A 80 8.85 8.12 -4.57
CA VAL A 80 8.09 8.88 -5.57
C VAL A 80 6.59 8.58 -5.43
N ALA A 81 6.21 7.30 -5.31
CA ALA A 81 4.80 6.90 -5.15
C ALA A 81 4.17 7.44 -3.87
N ALA A 82 4.95 7.64 -2.80
CA ALA A 82 4.47 8.24 -1.57
C ALA A 82 4.27 9.77 -1.67
N LEU A 83 4.94 10.43 -2.61
CA LEU A 83 4.91 11.90 -2.77
C LEU A 83 4.00 12.38 -3.89
N MET A 84 3.86 11.59 -4.96
CA MET A 84 3.18 12.03 -6.18
C MET A 84 2.62 10.85 -6.98
N THR A 85 1.60 11.14 -7.76
CA THR A 85 1.15 10.31 -8.87
C THR A 85 1.89 10.74 -10.14
N VAL A 86 2.56 9.81 -10.80
CA VAL A 86 3.22 10.04 -12.10
C VAL A 86 2.41 9.35 -13.20
N THR A 87 1.88 10.13 -14.13
CA THR A 87 1.11 9.64 -15.28
C THR A 87 1.93 9.82 -16.56
N ILE A 88 2.24 8.71 -17.23
CA ILE A 88 2.87 8.73 -18.56
C ILE A 88 1.76 8.86 -19.60
N LEU A 89 1.65 10.02 -20.23
CA LEU A 89 0.69 10.29 -21.30
C LEU A 89 1.06 9.51 -22.57
N PRO A 90 0.08 9.17 -23.44
CA PRO A 90 0.34 8.44 -24.67
C PRO A 90 1.47 9.07 -25.49
N GLY A 91 2.50 8.28 -25.80
CA GLY A 91 3.63 8.73 -26.62
C GLY A 91 3.20 9.11 -28.05
N ARG A 92 3.97 10.00 -28.70
CA ARG A 92 3.79 10.22 -30.14
C ARG A 92 4.29 8.98 -30.89
N ARG A 93 3.56 8.57 -31.93
CA ARG A 93 4.00 7.46 -32.79
C ARG A 93 5.11 7.96 -33.71
N GLY A 94 6.20 7.21 -33.81
CA GLY A 94 7.33 7.49 -34.71
C GLY A 94 8.45 8.32 -34.10
N ARG A 95 9.42 8.70 -34.93
CA ARG A 95 10.56 9.54 -34.54
C ARG A 95 10.06 10.89 -33.99
N PRO A 96 10.66 11.42 -32.90
CA PRO A 96 10.36 12.76 -32.41
C PRO A 96 10.44 13.76 -33.57
N ALA A 97 9.41 14.59 -33.73
CA ALA A 97 9.37 15.58 -34.78
C ALA A 97 10.47 16.64 -34.53
N GLY A 98 11.26 16.97 -35.54
CA GLY A 98 12.28 18.04 -35.47
C GLY A 98 13.72 17.52 -35.61
N SER A 99 14.63 18.17 -34.89
CA SER A 99 16.10 18.02 -34.99
C SER A 99 16.68 16.74 -34.39
N TRP A 100 15.86 15.71 -34.19
CA TRP A 100 16.28 14.49 -33.52
C TRP A 100 17.36 13.74 -34.32
N ARG A 101 18.50 13.49 -33.67
CA ARG A 101 19.64 12.76 -34.25
C ARG A 101 19.75 11.36 -33.65
N ALA A 102 20.35 10.44 -34.43
CA ALA A 102 20.63 9.10 -33.94
C ALA A 102 21.55 9.17 -32.70
N GLY A 103 21.12 8.55 -31.60
CA GLY A 103 21.79 8.60 -30.29
C GLY A 103 21.12 9.50 -29.27
N GLU A 104 20.18 10.36 -29.68
CA GLU A 104 19.39 11.18 -28.75
C GLU A 104 18.23 10.38 -28.16
N SER A 105 17.88 10.66 -26.91
CA SER A 105 16.76 9.99 -26.23
C SER A 105 15.43 10.33 -26.89
N TYR A 106 14.52 9.35 -26.92
CA TYR A 106 13.11 9.55 -27.30
C TYR A 106 12.27 10.10 -26.15
N PHE A 107 12.87 10.30 -24.98
CA PHE A 107 12.17 10.80 -23.80
C PHE A 107 11.68 12.23 -24.02
N ASP A 108 10.37 12.40 -23.94
CA ASP A 108 9.69 13.69 -23.97
C ASP A 108 9.15 13.99 -22.56
N PRO A 109 9.77 14.89 -21.78
CA PRO A 109 9.29 15.20 -20.44
C PRO A 109 7.90 15.83 -20.46
N GLY A 110 7.46 16.43 -21.57
CA GLY A 110 6.11 16.95 -21.74
C GLY A 110 5.02 15.87 -21.78
N ARG A 111 5.41 14.59 -21.83
CA ARG A 111 4.50 13.43 -21.71
C ARG A 111 4.45 12.86 -20.30
N VAL A 112 5.17 13.43 -19.35
CA VAL A 112 5.11 13.02 -17.94
C VAL A 112 4.29 14.06 -17.19
N GLN A 113 3.08 13.67 -16.77
CA GLN A 113 2.25 14.47 -15.88
C GLN A 113 2.54 14.05 -14.43
N ILE A 114 2.75 15.04 -13.57
CA ILE A 114 3.04 14.84 -12.15
C ILE A 114 1.96 15.54 -11.34
N GLU A 115 1.34 14.79 -10.43
CA GLU A 115 0.37 15.29 -9.48
C GLU A 115 0.88 15.02 -8.06
N TRP A 116 1.18 16.09 -7.32
CA TRP A 116 1.67 15.96 -5.95
C TRP A 116 0.56 15.51 -5.01
N LEU A 117 0.83 14.49 -4.21
CA LEU A 117 -0.02 14.10 -3.10
C LEU A 117 0.22 15.12 -1.99
N VAL A 118 -0.76 15.97 -1.72
CA VAL A 118 -0.71 16.87 -0.56
C VAL A 118 -0.77 15.97 0.68
N PRO A 119 0.22 15.99 1.58
CA PRO A 119 0.09 15.26 2.83
C PRO A 119 -1.02 15.91 3.64
N ASP A 120 -2.04 15.15 4.04
CA ASP A 120 -2.99 15.62 5.06
C ASP A 120 -2.17 16.03 6.30
N HIS A 121 -2.30 17.30 6.69
CA HIS A 121 -1.58 17.92 7.81
C HIS A 121 -2.00 17.32 9.16
#